data_AF-A0A962HMG5-F1
#
_entry.id   AF-A0A962HMG5-F1
#
_cell.length_a   1.000
_cell.length_b   1.000
_cell.length_c   1.000
_cell.angle_alpha   90.00
_cell.angle_beta   90.00
_cell.angle_gamma   90.00
#
_symmetry.space_group_name_H-M   'P 1'
#
loop_
_entity.id
_entity.type
_entity.pdbx_description
1 polymer ?
#
loop_
_entity_poly.entity_id
_entity_poly.type
_entity_poly.pdbx_seq_one_letter_code
_entity_poly.pdbx_strand_id
1 'polypeptide(L)'
;MKSISPLTPEEQQTLEEAHRNHPSHRVRQRAWCLLLSNRGYLVARLRELFEVRHETVSAWFESWEAQGIVGLFDKPHSGRPATFLPGEQEKFIQYVDENPHQVKVAEARIQAETGKTARRQDGKTARRQAMMP
;
A
#
# COMPACT_ATOMS: atom_id res chain seq x y z
N MET A 1 -15.96 22.06 10.41
CA MET A 1 -14.57 22.23 9.95
C MET A 1 -13.72 21.28 10.77
N LYS A 2 -13.10 20.27 10.15
CA LYS A 2 -12.28 19.29 10.86
C LYS A 2 -10.84 19.82 10.93
N SER A 3 -10.24 19.80 12.11
CA SER A 3 -8.84 20.17 12.34
C SER A 3 -8.16 19.06 13.11
N ILE A 4 -6.84 18.96 13.00
CA ILE A 4 -6.07 18.06 13.84
C ILE A 4 -6.10 18.52 15.31
N SER A 5 -6.07 17.56 16.23
CA SER A 5 -5.82 17.84 17.64
C SER A 5 -4.45 18.51 17.84
N PRO A 6 -4.28 19.39 18.85
CA PRO A 6 -2.99 20.04 19.11
C PRO A 6 -1.86 19.03 19.27
N LEU A 7 -0.79 19.20 18.50
CA LEU A 7 0.35 18.29 18.51
C LEU A 7 1.28 18.58 19.67
N THR A 8 1.73 17.54 20.36
CA THR A 8 2.81 17.61 21.35
C THR A 8 4.15 18.00 20.71
N PRO A 9 5.12 18.52 21.47
CA PRO A 9 6.45 18.83 20.94
C PRO A 9 7.14 17.63 20.27
N GLU A 10 6.99 16.43 20.83
CA GLU A 10 7.57 15.19 20.31
C GLU A 10 6.93 14.78 18.98
N GLU A 11 5.61 14.95 18.85
CA GLU A 11 4.89 14.71 17.60
C GLU A 11 5.27 15.70 16.51
N GLN A 12 5.40 16.99 16.87
CA GLN A 12 5.86 18.02 15.94
C GLN A 12 7.27 17.70 15.43
N GLN A 13 8.19 17.31 16.33
CA GLN A 13 9.54 16.91 15.96
C GLN A 13 9.52 15.70 15.01
N THR A 14 8.69 14.70 15.30
CA THR A 14 8.54 13.50 14.46
C THR A 14 8.03 13.86 13.06
N LEU A 15 7.03 14.73 12.96
CA LEU A 15 6.48 15.19 11.68
C LEU A 15 7.45 16.05 10.90
N GLU A 16 8.25 16.88 11.57
CA GLU A 16 9.30 17.68 10.92
C GLU A 16 10.41 16.80 10.35
N GLU A 17 10.82 15.77 11.09
CA GLU A 17 11.82 14.82 10.63
C GLU A 17 11.29 14.00 9.44
N ALA A 18 10.05 13.52 9.55
CA ALA A 18 9.37 12.82 8.47
C ALA A 18 9.22 13.72 7.22
N HIS A 19 8.86 14.99 7.40
CA HIS A 19 8.76 15.94 6.30
C HIS A 19 10.11 16.17 5.60
N ARG A 20 11.21 16.31 6.36
CA ARG A 20 12.53 16.61 5.81
C ARG A 20 13.17 15.41 5.14
N ASN A 21 13.13 14.23 5.78
CA ASN A 21 14.05 13.15 5.47
C ASN A 21 13.38 11.86 4.99
N HIS A 22 12.04 11.73 5.10
CA HIS A 22 11.39 10.47 4.73
C HIS A 22 11.52 10.19 3.23
N PRO A 23 11.87 8.96 2.78
CA PRO A 23 12.12 8.66 1.37
C PRO A 23 10.88 8.83 0.48
N SER A 24 9.69 8.49 0.99
CA SER A 24 8.44 8.66 0.26
C SER A 24 7.96 10.12 0.26
N HIS A 25 7.82 10.69 -0.95
CA HIS A 25 7.27 12.03 -1.16
C HIS A 25 5.86 12.19 -0.57
N ARG A 26 5.02 11.15 -0.69
CA ARG A 26 3.65 11.17 -0.17
C ARG A 26 3.64 11.34 1.35
N VAL A 27 4.54 10.66 2.05
CA VAL A 27 4.68 10.78 3.51
C VAL A 27 5.17 12.19 3.88
N ARG A 28 6.17 12.72 3.15
CA ARG A 28 6.66 14.10 3.38
C ARG A 28 5.56 15.15 3.22
N GLN A 29 4.71 15.02 2.20
CA GLN A 29 3.58 15.92 1.97
C GLN A 29 2.52 15.79 3.07
N ARG A 30 2.15 14.56 3.44
CA ARG A 30 1.20 14.31 4.52
C ARG A 30 1.68 14.94 5.83
N ALA A 31 2.94 14.71 6.20
CA ALA A 31 3.54 15.29 7.41
C ALA A 31 3.52 16.83 7.39
N TRP A 32 3.85 17.45 6.24
CA TRP A 32 3.75 18.90 6.07
C TRP A 32 2.33 19.42 6.27
N CYS A 33 1.33 18.68 5.74
CA CYS A 33 -0.07 19.05 5.87
C CYS A 33 -0.52 19.11 7.34
N LEU A 34 -0.10 18.13 8.15
CA LEU A 34 -0.38 18.08 9.58
C LEU A 34 0.27 19.25 10.33
N LEU A 35 1.55 19.53 10.05
CA LEU A 35 2.27 20.66 10.64
C LEU A 35 1.60 21.99 10.33
N LEU A 36 1.16 22.20 9.08
CA LEU A 36 0.42 23.41 8.69
C LEU A 36 -0.93 23.48 9.40
N SER A 37 -1.66 22.37 9.51
CA SER A 37 -2.93 22.35 10.25
C SER A 37 -2.73 22.73 11.72
N ASN A 38 -1.66 22.25 12.36
CA ASN A 38 -1.33 22.60 13.75
C ASN A 38 -0.93 24.08 13.91
N ARG A 39 -0.43 24.72 12.84
CA ARG A 39 -0.17 26.18 12.78
C ARG A 39 -1.43 27.01 12.51
N GLY A 40 -2.61 26.40 12.43
CA GLY A 40 -3.89 27.09 12.26
C GLY A 40 -4.37 27.22 10.81
N TYR A 41 -3.76 26.53 9.85
CA TYR A 41 -4.26 26.54 8.47
C TYR A 41 -5.57 25.76 8.37
N LEU A 42 -6.56 26.36 7.70
CA LEU A 42 -7.85 25.72 7.43
C LEU A 42 -7.72 24.63 6.38
N VAL A 43 -8.50 23.55 6.53
CA VAL A 43 -8.56 22.45 5.55
C VAL A 43 -8.87 22.94 4.13
N ALA A 44 -9.70 23.98 4.00
CA ALA A 44 -9.99 24.61 2.71
C ALA A 44 -8.73 25.14 1.99
N ARG A 45 -7.76 25.68 2.75
CA ARG A 45 -6.48 26.15 2.19
C ARG A 45 -5.52 25.00 1.96
N LEU A 46 -5.52 24.00 2.84
CA LEU A 46 -4.67 22.82 2.69
C LEU A 46 -5.04 22.03 1.43
N ARG A 47 -6.34 21.83 1.15
CA ARG A 47 -6.76 21.12 -0.07
C ARG A 47 -6.29 21.81 -1.36
N GLU A 48 -6.24 23.15 -1.38
CA GLU A 48 -5.74 23.94 -2.50
C GLU A 48 -4.22 23.79 -2.61
N LEU A 49 -3.49 23.94 -1.49
CA LEU A 49 -2.03 23.87 -1.45
C LEU A 49 -1.48 22.50 -1.87
N PHE A 50 -2.16 21.42 -1.47
CA PHE A 50 -1.75 20.05 -1.77
C PHE A 50 -2.45 19.47 -3.00
N GLU A 51 -3.32 20.23 -3.66
CA GLU A 51 -4.11 19.79 -4.83
C GLU A 51 -4.89 18.48 -4.59
N VAL A 52 -5.40 18.30 -3.38
CA VAL A 52 -6.18 17.11 -2.97
C VAL A 52 -7.62 17.47 -2.66
N ARG A 53 -8.45 16.45 -2.46
CA ARG A 53 -9.83 16.65 -2.00
C ARG A 53 -9.88 16.88 -0.49
N HIS A 54 -10.95 17.51 -0.03
CA HIS A 54 -11.17 17.76 1.40
C HIS A 54 -11.14 16.46 2.21
N GLU A 55 -11.76 15.39 1.68
CA GLU A 55 -11.83 14.07 2.31
C GLU A 55 -10.45 13.46 2.49
N THR A 56 -9.52 13.72 1.57
CA THR A 56 -8.14 13.23 1.64
C THR A 56 -7.38 13.86 2.80
N VAL A 57 -7.55 15.17 3.02
CA VAL A 57 -6.94 15.87 4.17
C VAL A 57 -7.53 15.35 5.48
N SER A 58 -8.86 15.21 5.56
CA SER A 58 -9.53 14.60 6.72
C SER A 58 -8.98 13.21 7.02
N ALA A 59 -8.83 12.37 6.00
CA ALA A 59 -8.33 11.01 6.16
C ALA A 59 -6.88 10.97 6.67
N TRP A 60 -6.04 11.94 6.28
CA TRP A 60 -4.67 12.04 6.82
C TRP A 60 -4.69 12.39 8.32
N PHE A 61 -5.57 13.29 8.75
CA PHE A 61 -5.70 13.63 10.17
C PHE A 61 -6.21 12.45 10.98
N GLU A 62 -7.26 11.78 10.52
CA GLU A 62 -7.80 10.59 11.17
C GLU A 62 -6.77 9.46 11.26
N SER A 63 -5.99 9.25 10.20
CA SER A 63 -4.97 8.19 10.18
C SER A 63 -3.84 8.50 11.17
N TRP A 64 -3.45 9.77 11.29
CA TRP A 64 -2.47 10.20 12.28
C TRP A 64 -3.00 10.07 13.72
N GLU A 65 -4.22 10.54 14.00
CA GLU A 65 -4.79 10.44 15.34
C GLU A 65 -4.96 8.97 15.78
N ALA A 66 -5.23 8.07 14.83
CA ALA A 66 -5.39 6.65 15.11
C ALA A 66 -4.06 5.87 15.23
N GLN A 67 -3.02 6.23 14.48
CA GLN A 67 -1.82 5.38 14.28
C GLN A 67 -0.49 6.14 14.34
N GLY A 68 -0.51 7.44 14.62
CA GLY A 68 0.66 8.32 14.57
C GLY A 68 1.35 8.30 13.21
N ILE A 69 2.68 8.24 13.21
CA ILE A 69 3.51 8.29 12.00
C ILE A 69 3.21 7.14 11.02
N VAL A 70 2.85 5.96 11.53
CA VAL A 70 2.51 4.79 10.70
C VAL A 70 1.27 5.08 9.84
N GLY A 71 0.33 5.88 10.36
CA GLY A 71 -0.88 6.29 9.64
C GLY A 71 -0.59 7.15 8.41
N LEU A 72 0.60 7.74 8.31
CA LEU A 72 0.99 8.54 7.13
C LEU A 72 1.55 7.68 6.00
N PHE A 73 1.88 6.41 6.26
CA PHE A 73 2.46 5.53 5.25
C PHE A 73 1.41 5.01 4.28
N ASP A 74 1.83 4.67 3.06
CA ASP A 74 0.94 3.97 2.14
C ASP A 74 0.74 2.54 2.64
N LYS A 75 -0.53 2.12 2.70
CA LYS A 75 -0.84 0.73 2.99
C LYS A 75 -0.24 -0.15 1.89
N PRO A 76 0.30 -1.33 2.23
CA PRO A 76 0.75 -2.28 1.24
C PRO A 76 -0.43 -2.55 0.30
N HIS A 77 -0.24 -2.27 -0.99
CA HIS A 77 -1.21 -2.66 -1.99
C HIS A 77 -1.14 -4.19 -2.07
N SER A 78 -2.16 -4.89 -1.55
CA SER A 78 -2.34 -6.28 -1.96
C SER A 78 -2.55 -6.22 -3.46
N GLY A 79 -1.64 -6.82 -4.23
CA GLY A 79 -1.82 -6.91 -5.68
C GLY A 79 -3.13 -7.61 -6.03
N ARG A 80 -3.29 -7.99 -7.31
CA ARG A 80 -4.43 -8.83 -7.71
C ARG A 80 -4.50 -10.05 -6.77
N PRO A 81 -5.65 -10.30 -6.10
CA PRO A 81 -5.79 -11.45 -5.22
C PRO A 81 -5.39 -12.72 -5.98
N ALA A 82 -4.66 -13.59 -5.30
CA ALA A 82 -4.20 -14.84 -5.90
C ALA A 82 -5.40 -15.63 -6.43
N THR A 83 -5.30 -16.05 -7.70
CA THR A 83 -6.34 -16.91 -8.32
C THR A 83 -6.33 -18.32 -7.71
N PHE A 84 -5.21 -18.69 -7.08
CA PHE A 84 -4.94 -20.01 -6.52
C PHE A 84 -4.74 -19.92 -5.00
N LEU A 85 -5.23 -20.93 -4.27
CA LEU A 85 -4.92 -21.17 -2.86
C LEU A 85 -3.42 -21.50 -2.70
N PRO A 86 -2.83 -21.34 -1.51
CA PRO A 86 -1.40 -21.60 -1.29
C PRO A 86 -0.91 -22.97 -1.81
N GLY A 87 -1.67 -24.05 -1.54
CA GLY A 87 -1.32 -25.38 -2.06
C GLY A 87 -1.52 -25.57 -3.56
N GLU A 88 -2.40 -24.78 -4.20
CA GLU A 88 -2.55 -24.75 -5.66
C GLU A 88 -1.41 -23.94 -6.30
N GLN A 89 -0.94 -22.88 -5.63
CA GLN A 89 0.19 -22.06 -6.08
C GLN A 89 1.50 -22.84 -6.12
N GLU A 90 1.79 -23.64 -5.09
CA GLU A 90 3.00 -24.49 -5.05
C GLU A 90 3.02 -25.50 -6.19
N LYS A 91 1.90 -26.18 -6.43
CA LYS A 91 1.77 -27.09 -7.58
C LYS A 91 1.98 -26.37 -8.91
N PHE A 92 1.45 -25.15 -9.04
CA PHE A 92 1.67 -24.37 -10.26
C PHE A 92 3.13 -24.01 -10.46
N ILE A 93 3.83 -23.60 -9.40
CA ILE A 93 5.26 -23.31 -9.44
C ILE A 93 6.04 -24.56 -9.86
N GLN A 94 5.73 -25.71 -9.26
CA GLN A 94 6.34 -26.99 -9.60
C GLN A 94 6.15 -27.35 -11.08
N TYR A 95 4.92 -27.26 -11.59
CA TYR A 95 4.65 -27.56 -13.01
C TYR A 95 5.33 -26.59 -13.98
N VAL A 96 5.49 -25.32 -13.58
CA VAL A 96 6.23 -24.33 -14.37
C VAL A 96 7.74 -24.59 -14.31
N ASP A 97 8.29 -25.04 -13.18
CA ASP A 97 9.71 -25.41 -13.04
C ASP A 97 10.06 -26.70 -13.78
N GLU A 98 9.17 -27.69 -13.79
CA GLU A 98 9.32 -28.92 -14.57
C GLU A 98 9.33 -28.63 -16.08
N ASN A 99 8.61 -27.60 -16.53
CA ASN A 99 8.48 -27.27 -17.95
C ASN A 99 8.60 -25.75 -18.23
N PRO A 100 9.80 -25.14 -18.07
CA PRO A 100 9.97 -23.68 -18.14
C PRO A 100 9.62 -23.08 -19.50
N HIS A 101 9.80 -23.85 -20.59
CA HIS A 101 9.52 -23.42 -21.96
C HIS A 101 8.08 -23.67 -22.40
N GLN A 102 7.28 -24.43 -21.62
CA GLN A 102 5.93 -24.84 -21.99
C GLN A 102 4.90 -24.45 -20.91
N VAL A 103 4.87 -23.17 -20.55
CA VAL A 103 3.95 -22.64 -19.52
C VAL A 103 2.47 -22.95 -19.82
N LYS A 104 2.07 -23.06 -21.10
CA LYS A 104 0.71 -23.45 -21.50
C LYS A 104 0.34 -24.87 -21.04
N VAL A 105 1.30 -25.78 -20.95
CA VAL A 105 1.08 -27.15 -20.47
C VAL A 105 0.84 -27.13 -18.96
N ALA A 106 1.63 -26.34 -18.23
CA ALA A 106 1.40 -26.12 -16.80
C ALA A 106 0.04 -25.46 -16.53
N GLU A 107 -0.36 -24.48 -17.35
CA GLU A 107 -1.68 -23.82 -17.28
C GLU A 107 -2.83 -24.83 -17.51
N ALA A 108 -2.74 -25.65 -18.54
CA ALA A 108 -3.75 -26.67 -18.84
C ALA A 108 -3.86 -27.73 -17.73
N ARG A 109 -2.71 -28.15 -17.16
CA ARG A 109 -2.67 -29.17 -16.11
C ARG A 109 -3.31 -28.67 -14.81
N ILE A 110 -2.99 -27.44 -14.40
CA ILE A 110 -3.61 -26.90 -13.19
C ILE A 110 -5.08 -26.52 -13.41
N GLN A 111 -5.47 -26.11 -14.62
CA GLN A 111 -6.86 -25.87 -14.95
C GLN A 111 -7.68 -27.17 -14.90
N ALA A 112 -7.11 -28.30 -15.34
CA ALA A 112 -7.74 -29.60 -15.23
C ALA A 112 -7.93 -30.06 -13.77
N GLU A 113 -6.97 -29.75 -12.88
CA GLU A 113 -7.04 -30.11 -11.46
C GLU A 113 -7.94 -29.19 -10.63
N THR A 114 -7.90 -27.88 -10.87
CA THR A 114 -8.55 -26.88 -10.01
C THR A 114 -9.84 -26.30 -10.60
N GLY A 115 -10.10 -26.54 -11.89
CA GLY A 115 -11.21 -25.93 -12.64
C GLY A 115 -11.06 -24.42 -12.88
N LYS A 116 -9.96 -23.80 -12.42
CA LYS A 116 -9.71 -22.35 -12.52
C LYS A 116 -8.77 -22.06 -13.69
N THR A 117 -9.08 -21.03 -14.49
CA THR A 117 -8.20 -20.61 -15.59
C THR A 117 -6.89 -20.05 -15.04
N ALA A 118 -5.79 -20.77 -15.25
CA ALA A 118 -4.45 -20.27 -14.97
C ALA A 118 -3.92 -19.41 -16.12
N ARG A 119 -3.29 -18.29 -15.78
CA ARG A 119 -2.47 -17.50 -16.71
C ARG A 119 -1.04 -17.46 -16.21
N ARG A 120 -0.09 -17.30 -17.13
CA ARG A 120 1.34 -17.11 -16.85
C ARG A 120 1.63 -16.06 -15.77
N GLN A 121 0.80 -15.03 -15.69
CA GLN A 121 0.90 -13.98 -14.67
C GLN A 121 0.66 -14.51 -13.26
N ASP A 122 -0.25 -15.48 -13.10
CA ASP A 122 -0.59 -16.06 -11.79
C ASP A 122 0.59 -16.86 -11.20
N GLY A 123 1.45 -17.43 -12.06
CA GLY A 123 2.67 -18.14 -11.63
C GLY A 123 3.78 -17.19 -11.21
N LYS A 124 3.90 -16.03 -11.86
CA LYS A 124 4.79 -14.96 -11.40
C LYS A 124 4.33 -14.38 -10.06
N THR A 125 3.02 -14.22 -9.89
CA THR A 125 2.42 -13.76 -8.63
C THR A 125 2.64 -14.77 -7.52
N ALA A 126 2.41 -16.06 -7.77
CA ALA A 126 2.68 -17.15 -6.83
C ALA A 126 4.14 -17.17 -6.35
N ARG A 127 5.12 -17.05 -7.27
CA ARG A 127 6.55 -16.99 -6.91
C ARG A 127 6.90 -15.78 -6.04
N ARG A 128 6.35 -14.60 -6.36
CA ARG A 128 6.58 -13.40 -5.53
C ARG A 128 5.98 -13.56 -4.14
N GLN A 129 4.83 -14.22 -4.03
CA GLN A 129 4.16 -14.45 -2.76
C GLN A 129 4.87 -15.50 -1.90
N ALA A 130 5.42 -16.55 -2.50
CA ALA A 130 6.24 -17.56 -1.82
C ALA A 130 7.62 -17.02 -1.34
N MET A 131 8.07 -15.89 -1.89
CA MET A 131 9.36 -15.27 -1.57
C MET A 131 9.23 -14.12 -0.55
N MET A 132 8.03 -13.86 -0.04
CA MET A 132 7.78 -12.91 1.05
C MET A 132 7.83 -13.67 2.39
N PRO A 133 8.71 -13.29 3.33
CA PRO A 133 8.82 -13.94 4.65
C PRO A 133 7.61 -13.68 5.55
#